data_AF-A0A7C0ZUF5-F1
#
_entry.id   AF-A0A7C0ZUF5-F1
#
_cell.length_a   1.000
_cell.length_b   1.000
_cell.length_c   1.000
_cell.angle_alpha   90.00
_cell.angle_beta   90.00
_cell.angle_gamma   90.00
#
_symmetry.space_group_name_H-M   'P 1'
#
loop_
_entity.id
_entity.type
_entity.pdbx_description
1 polymer ?
#
loop_
_entity_poly.entity_id
_entity_poly.type
_entity_poly.pdbx_seq_one_letter_code
_entity_poly.pdbx_strand_id
1 'polypeptide(L)'
;MSDHSMYSSRERAPGMIFVLCLLVLFPMFFLCRYNHPQADDYTLAVRAEQRNLPDDVVRVYKRWSGRYSATALSHLNPLNNGDPAGAGWGAALVILTTVCAVYLSVNRISGRISEKRERTALAAFFILLYFALFPSPAEGLYWFSGYITYQVPVILSLFLWALLLRNAKGKTGKVTGVAAALL
;
A
#
# COMPACT_ATOMS: atom_id res chain seq x y z
N MET A 1 45.56 8.43 1.37
CA MET A 1 44.91 8.52 2.69
C MET A 1 43.46 9.03 2.59
N SER A 2 42.78 8.80 1.45
CA SER A 2 41.42 9.29 1.13
C SER A 2 40.32 8.24 1.33
N ASP A 3 40.64 6.96 1.13
CA ASP A 3 39.63 5.96 0.79
C ASP A 3 38.80 5.49 1.99
N HIS A 4 39.37 5.51 3.20
CA HIS A 4 38.64 5.18 4.43
C HIS A 4 37.47 6.14 4.70
N SER A 5 37.57 7.42 4.29
CA SER A 5 36.48 8.40 4.41
C SER A 5 35.29 8.01 3.52
N MET A 6 35.58 7.65 2.26
CA MET A 6 34.56 7.30 1.27
C MET A 6 33.90 5.94 1.55
N TYR A 7 34.67 4.97 2.08
CA TYR A 7 34.09 3.69 2.49
C TYR A 7 33.14 3.86 3.68
N SER A 8 33.51 4.70 4.66
CA SER A 8 32.70 4.98 5.84
C SER A 8 31.37 5.66 5.51
N SER A 9 31.34 6.60 4.55
CA SER A 9 30.08 7.25 4.14
C SER A 9 29.15 6.29 3.38
N ARG A 10 29.69 5.39 2.55
CA ARG A 10 28.92 4.38 1.81
C ARG A 10 28.19 3.40 2.74
N GLU A 11 28.81 3.00 3.86
CA GLU A 11 28.15 2.13 4.85
C GLU A 11 27.13 2.86 5.74
N ARG A 12 27.28 4.16 5.96
CA ARG A 12 26.38 4.97 6.80
C ARG A 12 25.05 5.31 6.12
N ALA A 13 25.06 5.61 4.82
CA ALA A 13 23.86 6.04 4.10
C ALA A 13 22.68 5.04 4.17
N PRO A 14 22.86 3.72 3.96
CA PRO A 14 21.79 2.74 4.18
C PRO A 14 21.21 2.75 5.59
N GLY A 15 22.08 2.89 6.61
CA GLY A 15 21.67 2.93 8.02
C GLY A 15 20.79 4.14 8.33
N MET A 16 21.18 5.32 7.84
CA MET A 16 20.40 6.55 8.00
C MET A 16 19.02 6.46 7.35
N ILE A 17 18.91 5.86 6.15
CA ILE A 17 17.63 5.65 5.47
C ILE A 17 16.71 4.74 6.30
N PHE A 18 17.22 3.68 6.93
CA PHE A 18 16.42 2.82 7.80
C PHE A 18 15.91 3.56 9.04
N VAL A 19 16.76 4.38 9.69
CA VAL A 19 16.34 5.20 10.84
C VAL A 19 15.23 6.18 10.44
N LEU A 20 15.39 6.91 9.33
CA LEU A 20 14.38 7.85 8.84
C LEU A 20 13.06 7.15 8.47
N CYS A 21 13.12 5.98 7.83
CA CYS A 21 11.95 5.19 7.50
C CYS A 21 11.20 4.73 8.77
N LEU A 22 11.92 4.29 9.82
CA LEU A 22 11.33 3.94 11.11
C LEU A 22 10.71 5.16 11.81
N LEU A 23 11.35 6.34 11.75
CA LEU A 23 10.82 7.58 12.32
C LEU A 23 9.52 8.05 11.65
N VAL A 24 9.28 7.71 10.39
CA VAL A 24 8.01 8.00 9.69
C VAL A 24 6.96 6.92 9.94
N LEU A 25 7.34 5.64 9.96
CA LEU A 25 6.39 4.54 10.17
C LEU A 25 5.93 4.40 11.64
N PHE A 26 6.80 4.67 12.61
CA PHE A 26 6.47 4.57 14.04
C PHE A 26 5.25 5.41 14.46
N PRO A 27 5.18 6.72 14.22
CA PRO A 27 4.01 7.51 14.58
C PRO A 27 2.75 7.03 13.84
N MET A 28 2.89 6.56 12.59
CA MET A 28 1.74 6.06 11.84
C MET A 28 1.13 4.80 12.48
N PHE A 29 1.94 3.80 12.83
CA PHE A 29 1.45 2.61 13.55
C PHE A 29 0.98 2.92 14.98
N PHE A 30 1.58 3.90 15.65
CA PHE A 30 1.13 4.35 16.97
C PHE A 30 -0.27 5.00 16.91
N LEU A 31 -0.53 5.83 15.89
CA LEU A 31 -1.82 6.49 15.68
C LEU A 31 -2.96 5.51 15.37
N CYS A 32 -2.69 4.31 14.85
CA CYS A 32 -3.72 3.29 14.63
C CYS A 32 -4.51 2.93 15.91
N ARG A 33 -3.89 3.06 17.10
CA ARG A 33 -4.57 2.83 18.40
C ARG A 33 -5.68 3.85 18.70
N TYR A 34 -5.57 5.04 18.13
CA TYR A 34 -6.47 6.18 18.35
C TYR A 34 -7.42 6.40 17.15
N ASN A 35 -7.44 5.47 16.19
CA ASN A 35 -8.33 5.57 15.04
C ASN A 35 -9.76 5.18 15.42
N HIS A 36 -10.72 5.96 14.94
CA HIS A 36 -12.14 5.77 15.19
C HIS A 36 -12.92 5.85 13.87
N PRO A 37 -14.03 5.10 13.72
CA PRO A 37 -14.89 5.20 12.54
C PRO A 37 -15.41 6.62 12.33
N GLN A 38 -15.49 7.05 11.07
CA GLN A 38 -16.01 8.36 10.69
C GLN A 38 -17.46 8.28 10.20
N ALA A 39 -18.12 9.43 9.96
CA ALA A 39 -19.55 9.51 9.63
C ALA A 39 -19.97 8.63 8.43
N ASP A 40 -19.15 8.59 7.39
CA ASP A 40 -19.35 7.71 6.23
C ASP A 40 -19.31 6.24 6.63
N ASP A 41 -18.46 5.84 7.57
CA ASP A 41 -18.31 4.44 7.96
C ASP A 41 -19.57 3.93 8.67
N TYR A 42 -20.23 4.76 9.50
CA TYR A 42 -21.56 4.43 10.03
C TYR A 42 -22.63 4.35 8.93
N THR A 43 -22.58 5.25 7.94
CA THR A 43 -23.49 5.25 6.79
C THR A 43 -23.33 3.99 5.95
N LEU A 44 -22.08 3.53 5.74
CA LEU A 44 -21.76 2.28 5.06
C LEU A 44 -22.28 1.05 5.83
N ALA A 45 -22.19 1.07 7.16
CA ALA A 45 -22.68 -0.03 8.00
C ALA A 45 -24.21 -0.20 7.93
N VAL A 46 -24.96 0.88 8.15
CA VAL A 46 -26.43 0.89 7.98
C VAL A 46 -26.84 0.48 6.56
N ARG A 47 -26.02 0.84 5.56
CA ARG A 47 -26.26 0.45 4.17
C ARG A 47 -26.10 -1.06 3.94
N ALA A 48 -25.13 -1.69 4.60
CA ALA A 48 -24.86 -3.13 4.56
C ALA A 48 -25.89 -3.97 5.34
N GLU A 49 -26.48 -3.43 6.42
CA GLU A 49 -27.62 -4.07 7.11
C GLU A 49 -28.86 -4.17 6.20
N GLN A 50 -29.11 -3.12 5.40
CA GLN A 50 -30.29 -3.05 4.54
C GLN A 50 -30.20 -3.89 3.25
N ARG A 51 -29.00 -4.37 2.86
CA ARG A 51 -28.76 -5.01 1.56
C ARG A 51 -27.60 -5.98 1.55
N ASN A 52 -27.76 -7.04 0.76
CA ASN A 52 -26.65 -7.87 0.34
C ASN A 52 -25.68 -7.10 -0.60
N LEU A 53 -24.46 -7.63 -0.73
CA LEU A 53 -23.39 -7.02 -1.52
C LEU A 53 -23.75 -6.83 -3.01
N PRO A 54 -24.28 -7.83 -3.76
CA PRO A 54 -24.68 -7.63 -5.15
C PRO A 54 -25.68 -6.50 -5.37
N ASP A 55 -26.75 -6.45 -4.56
CA ASP A 55 -27.82 -5.45 -4.69
C ASP A 55 -27.33 -4.04 -4.34
N ASP A 56 -26.44 -3.92 -3.36
CA ASP A 56 -25.84 -2.63 -3.01
C ASP A 56 -24.88 -2.12 -4.09
N VAL A 57 -24.00 -2.98 -4.64
CA VAL A 57 -23.12 -2.64 -5.77
C VAL A 57 -23.93 -2.17 -6.99
N VAL A 58 -24.99 -2.90 -7.38
CA VAL A 58 -25.85 -2.51 -8.50
C VAL A 58 -26.60 -1.20 -8.21
N ARG A 59 -27.05 -0.98 -6.98
CA ARG A 59 -27.76 0.24 -6.59
C ARG A 59 -26.85 1.47 -6.60
N VAL A 60 -25.67 1.38 -5.99
CA VAL A 60 -24.69 2.47 -5.94
C VAL A 60 -24.19 2.79 -7.34
N TYR A 61 -23.91 1.78 -8.17
CA TYR A 61 -23.56 1.97 -9.58
C TYR A 61 -24.62 2.76 -10.36
N LYS A 62 -25.91 2.41 -10.20
CA LYS A 62 -27.02 3.06 -10.93
C LYS A 62 -27.44 4.43 -10.38
N ARG A 63 -27.09 4.78 -9.13
CA ARG A 63 -27.67 5.96 -8.44
C ARG A 63 -26.67 6.93 -7.83
N TRP A 64 -25.38 6.58 -7.73
CA TRP A 64 -24.41 7.36 -6.96
C TRP A 64 -23.00 7.37 -7.55
N SER A 65 -22.40 6.21 -7.81
CA SER A 65 -20.98 6.14 -8.16
C SER A 65 -20.59 4.87 -8.91
N GLY A 66 -19.74 5.01 -9.93
CA GLY A 66 -19.11 3.89 -10.64
C GLY A 66 -18.06 3.11 -9.83
N ARG A 67 -17.85 3.41 -8.54
CA ARG A 67 -16.85 2.77 -7.65
C ARG A 67 -17.32 1.38 -7.17
N TYR A 68 -17.57 0.45 -8.09
CA TYR A 68 -18.08 -0.90 -7.76
C TYR A 68 -17.16 -1.66 -6.80
N SER A 69 -15.84 -1.62 -6.98
CA SER A 69 -14.88 -2.30 -6.10
C SER A 69 -14.90 -1.75 -4.67
N ALA A 70 -14.88 -0.42 -4.49
CA ALA A 70 -14.97 0.20 -3.17
C ALA A 70 -16.33 -0.06 -2.51
N THR A 71 -17.42 -0.11 -3.30
CA THR A 71 -18.75 -0.47 -2.81
C THR A 71 -18.76 -1.92 -2.29
N ALA A 72 -18.23 -2.88 -3.04
CA ALA A 72 -18.10 -4.26 -2.59
C ALA A 72 -17.23 -4.39 -1.33
N LEU A 73 -16.09 -3.70 -1.29
CA LEU A 73 -15.20 -3.66 -0.12
C LEU A 73 -15.85 -2.99 1.09
N SER A 74 -16.84 -2.11 0.93
CA SER A 74 -17.53 -1.48 2.07
C SER A 74 -18.35 -2.45 2.92
N HIS A 75 -18.67 -3.65 2.41
CA HIS A 75 -19.24 -4.73 3.23
C HIS A 75 -18.23 -5.37 4.20
N LEU A 76 -16.94 -5.08 4.08
CA LEU A 76 -15.89 -5.47 5.02
C LEU A 76 -15.71 -4.45 6.17
N ASN A 77 -16.62 -3.49 6.30
CA ASN A 77 -16.61 -2.51 7.38
C ASN A 77 -16.74 -3.22 8.74
N PRO A 78 -15.80 -3.02 9.68
CA PRO A 78 -15.83 -3.72 10.97
C PRO A 78 -17.05 -3.36 11.83
N LEU A 79 -17.67 -2.19 11.60
CA LEU A 79 -18.95 -1.82 12.21
C LEU A 79 -20.09 -2.78 11.88
N ASN A 80 -20.04 -3.51 10.76
CA ASN A 80 -21.03 -4.54 10.40
C ASN A 80 -21.09 -5.68 11.43
N ASN A 81 -20.04 -5.85 12.24
CA ASN A 81 -19.95 -6.81 13.34
C ASN A 81 -20.00 -6.14 14.72
N GLY A 82 -20.33 -4.85 14.78
CA GLY A 82 -20.31 -4.06 16.03
C GLY A 82 -18.91 -3.75 16.57
N ASP A 83 -17.85 -3.87 15.77
CA ASP A 83 -16.46 -3.60 16.20
C ASP A 83 -15.96 -2.23 15.71
N PRO A 84 -16.00 -1.17 16.55
CA PRO A 84 -15.40 0.12 16.21
C PRO A 84 -13.86 0.11 16.30
N ALA A 85 -13.24 -0.82 17.05
CA ALA A 85 -11.78 -0.91 17.17
C ALA A 85 -11.14 -1.48 15.89
N GLY A 86 -11.91 -2.22 15.09
CA GLY A 86 -11.53 -2.66 13.75
C GLY A 86 -11.07 -1.56 12.80
N ALA A 87 -11.46 -0.29 13.02
CA ALA A 87 -10.94 0.86 12.26
C ALA A 87 -9.42 1.02 12.45
N GLY A 88 -8.90 0.82 13.67
CA GLY A 88 -7.47 0.85 13.96
C GLY A 88 -6.72 -0.33 13.34
N TRP A 89 -7.30 -1.53 13.39
CA TRP A 89 -6.74 -2.72 12.75
C TRP A 89 -6.70 -2.61 11.23
N GLY A 90 -7.74 -2.05 10.62
CA GLY A 90 -7.83 -1.77 9.19
C GLY A 90 -6.73 -0.80 8.72
N ALA A 91 -6.56 0.32 9.43
CA ALA A 91 -5.49 1.27 9.16
C ALA A 91 -4.09 0.63 9.27
N ALA A 92 -3.84 -0.14 10.34
CA ALA A 92 -2.56 -0.84 10.53
C ALA A 92 -2.30 -1.86 9.41
N LEU A 93 -3.32 -2.60 8.96
CA LEU A 93 -3.22 -3.54 7.85
C LEU A 93 -2.91 -2.82 6.52
N VAL A 94 -3.54 -1.67 6.26
CA VAL A 94 -3.32 -0.84 5.07
C VAL A 94 -1.89 -0.29 5.04
N ILE A 95 -1.37 0.22 6.15
CA ILE A 95 0.01 0.71 6.26
C ILE A 95 1.01 -0.45 6.04
N LEU A 96 0.80 -1.59 6.70
CA LEU A 96 1.67 -2.77 6.58
C LEU A 96 1.67 -3.35 5.16
N THR A 97 0.50 -3.47 4.53
CA THR A 97 0.39 -3.98 3.16
C THR A 97 0.94 -2.99 2.13
N THR A 98 0.84 -1.68 2.36
CA THR A 98 1.54 -0.66 1.55
C THR A 98 3.05 -0.83 1.63
N VAL A 99 3.62 -0.94 2.84
CA VAL A 99 5.06 -1.20 3.06
C VAL A 99 5.50 -2.48 2.34
N CYS A 100 4.73 -3.57 2.46
CA CYS A 100 4.99 -4.84 1.79
C CYS A 100 4.95 -4.70 0.26
N ALA A 101 3.93 -4.03 -0.30
CA ALA A 101 3.73 -3.87 -1.73
C ALA A 101 4.84 -3.03 -2.39
N VAL A 102 5.29 -1.95 -1.73
CA VAL A 102 6.44 -1.15 -2.18
C VAL A 102 7.72 -1.98 -2.09
N TYR A 103 7.98 -2.65 -0.95
CA TYR A 103 9.17 -3.47 -0.76
C TYR A 103 9.27 -4.60 -1.81
N LEU A 104 8.18 -5.31 -2.10
CA LEU A 104 8.17 -6.36 -3.13
C LEU A 104 8.36 -5.77 -4.53
N SER A 105 7.70 -4.66 -4.86
CA SER A 105 7.83 -4.00 -6.16
C SER A 105 9.27 -3.58 -6.45
N VAL A 106 9.90 -2.84 -5.53
CA VAL A 106 11.30 -2.42 -5.66
C VAL A 106 12.22 -3.63 -5.80
N ASN A 107 12.06 -4.66 -4.96
CA ASN A 107 12.86 -5.88 -5.05
C ASN A 107 12.71 -6.66 -6.37
N ARG A 108 11.60 -6.51 -7.11
CA ARG A 108 11.42 -7.12 -8.44
C ARG A 108 12.11 -6.30 -9.52
N ILE A 109 12.04 -4.97 -9.45
CA ILE A 109 12.64 -4.05 -10.43
C ILE A 109 14.18 -4.01 -10.28
N SER A 110 14.70 -3.90 -9.06
CA SER A 110 16.12 -3.76 -8.73
C SER A 110 16.96 -5.04 -8.91
N GLY A 111 16.62 -5.88 -9.90
CA GLY A 111 17.31 -7.15 -10.16
C GLY A 111 18.75 -7.05 -10.65
N ARG A 112 19.22 -5.83 -10.99
CA ARG A 112 20.64 -5.54 -11.29
C ARG A 112 21.49 -5.23 -10.05
N ILE A 113 20.85 -4.95 -8.91
CA ILE A 113 21.55 -4.72 -7.64
C ILE A 113 21.75 -6.10 -6.99
N SER A 114 23.00 -6.54 -6.89
CA SER A 114 23.37 -7.83 -6.29
C SER A 114 23.23 -7.81 -4.76
N GLU A 115 23.58 -6.69 -4.12
CA GLU A 115 23.58 -6.60 -2.67
C GLU A 115 22.15 -6.45 -2.10
N LYS A 116 21.75 -7.39 -1.25
CA LYS A 116 20.45 -7.37 -0.56
C LYS A 116 20.26 -6.10 0.28
N ARG A 117 21.33 -5.61 0.93
CA ARG A 117 21.30 -4.40 1.77
C ARG A 117 20.98 -3.14 0.95
N GLU A 118 21.68 -2.93 -0.18
CA GLU A 118 21.42 -1.81 -1.10
C GLU A 118 19.97 -1.86 -1.64
N ARG A 119 19.46 -3.05 -2.01
CA ARG A 119 18.05 -3.22 -2.42
C ARG A 119 17.05 -2.89 -1.32
N THR A 120 17.30 -3.34 -0.10
CA THR A 120 16.43 -3.06 1.05
C THR A 120 16.47 -1.59 1.44
N ALA A 121 17.64 -0.93 1.34
CA ALA A 121 17.76 0.51 1.54
C ALA A 121 17.01 1.32 0.47
N LEU A 122 17.08 0.92 -0.79
CA LEU A 122 16.30 1.53 -1.87
C LEU A 122 14.79 1.38 -1.65
N ALA A 123 14.33 0.20 -1.18
CA ALA A 123 12.93 0.01 -0.81
C ALA A 123 12.52 0.91 0.37
N ALA A 124 13.35 0.99 1.41
CA ALA A 124 13.12 1.87 2.56
C ALA A 124 13.11 3.36 2.18
N PHE A 125 13.92 3.77 1.20
CA PHE A 125 13.89 5.13 0.62
C PHE A 125 12.57 5.44 -0.07
N PHE A 126 12.05 4.53 -0.91
CA PHE A 126 10.73 4.72 -1.54
C PHE A 126 9.57 4.71 -0.52
N ILE A 127 9.64 3.86 0.51
CA ILE A 127 8.67 3.86 1.62
C ILE A 127 8.71 5.20 2.37
N LEU A 128 9.91 5.67 2.72
CA LEU A 128 10.13 6.96 3.38
C LEU A 128 9.53 8.11 2.55
N LEU A 129 9.87 8.22 1.26
CA LEU A 129 9.30 9.24 0.39
C LEU A 129 7.78 9.15 0.30
N TYR A 130 7.23 7.94 0.16
CA TYR A 130 5.79 7.73 -0.01
C TYR A 130 4.98 8.22 1.20
N PHE A 131 5.41 7.88 2.42
CA PHE A 131 4.72 8.29 3.64
C PHE A 131 5.05 9.73 4.06
N ALA A 132 6.27 10.22 3.80
CA ALA A 132 6.64 11.61 4.11
C ALA A 132 5.97 12.64 3.18
N LEU A 133 5.61 12.25 1.96
CA LEU A 133 4.92 13.09 0.97
C LEU A 133 3.42 12.74 0.83
N PHE A 134 2.87 11.95 1.77
CA PHE A 134 1.48 11.51 1.69
C PHE A 134 0.52 12.70 1.95
N PRO A 135 -0.35 13.12 1.00
CA PRO A 135 -1.02 14.42 1.09
C PRO A 135 -1.99 14.59 2.27
N SER A 136 -2.71 13.52 2.64
CA SER A 136 -3.56 13.49 3.83
C SER A 136 -3.59 12.09 4.42
N PRO A 137 -2.77 11.79 5.44
CA PRO A 137 -2.76 10.48 6.10
C PRO A 137 -4.11 10.10 6.69
N ALA A 138 -4.85 11.06 7.26
CA ALA A 138 -6.19 10.84 7.82
C ALA A 138 -7.14 10.22 6.78
N GLU A 139 -7.29 10.90 5.64
CA GLU A 139 -8.19 10.50 4.55
C GLU A 139 -7.74 9.20 3.85
N GLY A 140 -6.44 9.00 3.67
CA GLY A 140 -5.92 7.89 2.85
C GLY A 140 -5.52 6.62 3.61
N LEU A 141 -5.28 6.70 4.93
CA LEU A 141 -4.77 5.58 5.74
C LEU A 141 -5.66 5.22 6.93
N TYR A 142 -6.37 6.19 7.52
CA TYR A 142 -7.14 5.98 8.76
C TYR A 142 -8.66 5.91 8.52
N TRP A 143 -9.19 6.68 7.57
CA TRP A 143 -10.60 6.63 7.19
C TRP A 143 -10.92 5.40 6.33
N PHE A 144 -11.87 4.56 6.76
CA PHE A 144 -12.21 3.30 6.09
C PHE A 144 -12.72 3.50 4.66
N SER A 145 -13.74 4.36 4.47
CA SER A 145 -14.25 4.70 3.12
C SER A 145 -13.16 5.28 2.20
N GLY A 146 -12.23 6.07 2.77
CA GLY A 146 -11.08 6.63 2.07
C GLY A 146 -10.09 5.56 1.61
N TYR A 147 -9.56 4.74 2.51
CA TYR A 147 -8.52 3.77 2.14
C TYR A 147 -9.03 2.66 1.22
N ILE A 148 -10.30 2.21 1.31
CA ILE A 148 -10.86 1.24 0.35
C ILE A 148 -11.06 1.84 -1.05
N THR A 149 -11.25 3.16 -1.12
CA THR A 149 -11.43 3.90 -2.38
C THR A 149 -10.09 4.21 -3.05
N TYR A 150 -9.08 4.61 -2.29
CA TYR A 150 -7.83 5.16 -2.83
C TYR A 150 -6.62 4.24 -2.60
N GLN A 151 -6.39 3.79 -1.37
CA GLN A 151 -5.15 3.11 -0.99
C GLN A 151 -5.13 1.62 -1.36
N VAL A 152 -6.25 0.91 -1.18
CA VAL A 152 -6.38 -0.50 -1.56
C VAL A 152 -6.13 -0.72 -3.06
N PRO A 153 -6.68 0.08 -3.99
CA PRO A 153 -6.32 0.01 -5.41
C PRO A 153 -4.82 0.23 -5.71
N VAL A 154 -4.15 1.13 -4.97
CA VAL A 154 -2.69 1.35 -5.10
C VAL A 154 -1.91 0.12 -4.65
N ILE A 155 -2.25 -0.46 -3.50
CA ILE A 155 -1.66 -1.69 -2.96
C ILE A 155 -1.81 -2.85 -3.96
N LEU A 156 -3.04 -3.08 -4.45
CA LEU A 156 -3.33 -4.14 -5.42
C LEU A 156 -2.59 -3.94 -6.74
N SER A 157 -2.48 -2.70 -7.22
CA SER A 157 -1.71 -2.37 -8.42
C SER A 157 -0.23 -2.68 -8.24
N LEU A 158 0.38 -2.28 -7.13
CA LEU A 158 1.78 -2.59 -6.81
C LEU A 158 2.04 -4.11 -6.74
N PHE A 159 1.15 -4.89 -6.10
CA PHE A 159 1.26 -6.35 -6.12
C PHE A 159 1.13 -6.94 -7.53
N LEU A 160 0.19 -6.45 -8.35
CA LEU A 160 0.05 -6.87 -9.75
C LEU A 160 1.34 -6.61 -10.55
N TRP A 161 1.92 -5.40 -10.44
CA TRP A 161 3.21 -5.06 -11.05
C TRP A 161 4.33 -6.01 -10.59
N ALA A 162 4.45 -6.26 -9.28
CA ALA A 162 5.45 -7.17 -8.72
C ALA A 162 5.30 -8.63 -9.23
N LEU A 163 4.07 -9.09 -9.46
CA LEU A 163 3.76 -10.42 -10.02
C LEU A 163 4.05 -10.51 -11.52
N LEU A 164 3.69 -9.50 -12.31
CA LEU A 164 3.98 -9.45 -13.75
C LEU A 164 5.50 -9.49 -13.99
N LEU A 165 6.27 -8.71 -13.23
CA LEU A 165 7.74 -8.68 -13.30
C LEU A 165 8.40 -10.00 -12.83
N ARG A 166 7.77 -10.76 -11.93
CA ARG A 166 8.22 -12.12 -11.59
C ARG A 166 8.11 -13.05 -12.79
N ASN A 167 6.97 -13.01 -13.49
CA ASN A 167 6.67 -13.92 -14.60
C ASN A 167 7.48 -13.59 -15.86
N ALA A 168 7.78 -12.31 -16.11
CA ALA A 168 8.67 -11.90 -17.20
C ALA A 168 10.05 -12.58 -17.13
N LYS A 169 10.69 -12.55 -15.94
CA LYS A 169 12.02 -13.16 -15.72
C LYS A 169 12.02 -14.69 -15.88
N GLY A 170 10.90 -15.35 -15.63
CA GLY A 170 10.74 -16.80 -15.87
C GLY A 170 10.58 -17.17 -17.35
N LYS A 171 10.14 -16.24 -18.20
CA LYS A 171 9.93 -16.47 -19.65
C LYS A 171 11.13 -16.08 -20.52
N THR A 172 12.11 -15.33 -19.99
CA THR A 172 13.34 -14.93 -20.71
C THR A 172 14.25 -16.08 -21.15
N GLY A 173 13.93 -17.35 -20.84
CA GLY A 173 14.55 -18.52 -21.44
C GLY A 173 13.97 -18.93 -22.81
N LYS A 174 12.84 -18.35 -23.26
CA LYS A 174 12.15 -18.73 -24.52
C LYS A 174 11.45 -17.60 -25.29
N VAL A 175 11.57 -16.32 -24.90
CA VAL A 175 10.84 -15.22 -25.56
C VAL A 175 11.78 -14.09 -26.03
N THR A 176 12.59 -14.40 -27.05
CA THR A 176 12.99 -13.42 -28.05
C THR A 176 11.85 -13.30 -29.07
N GLY A 177 11.14 -12.17 -29.12
CA GLY A 177 10.15 -11.94 -30.19
C GLY A 177 9.10 -10.84 -30.03
N VAL A 178 8.73 -10.42 -28.81
CA VAL A 178 7.56 -9.50 -28.63
C VAL A 178 7.89 -8.17 -27.94
N ALA A 179 9.13 -7.97 -27.47
CA ALA A 179 9.55 -6.73 -26.80
C ALA A 179 9.78 -5.53 -27.75
N ALA A 180 9.45 -5.64 -29.03
CA ALA A 180 9.67 -4.63 -30.07
C ALA A 180 8.39 -3.93 -30.55
N ALA A 181 7.25 -4.08 -29.84
CA ALA A 181 5.94 -3.61 -30.28
C ALA A 181 5.36 -2.42 -29.49
N LEU A 182 6.10 -1.85 -28.53
CA LEU A 182 5.65 -0.74 -27.67
C LEU A 182 6.77 0.29 -27.36
N LEU A 183 7.62 0.57 -28.35
CA LEU A 183 8.42 1.80 -28.52
C LEU A 183 8.39 2.18 -30.00
#